data_AF-A0A0A6PKL3-F1
#
_entry.id   AF-A0A0A6PKL3-F1
#
_cell.length_a   1.000
_cell.length_b   1.000
_cell.length_c   1.000
_cell.angle_alpha   90.00
_cell.angle_beta   90.00
_cell.angle_gamma   90.00
#
_symmetry.space_group_name_H-M   'P 1'
#
loop_
_entity.id
_entity.type
_entity.pdbx_description
1 polymer ?
#
loop_
_entity_poly.entity_id
_entity_poly.type
_entity_poly.pdbx_seq_one_letter_code
_entity_poly.pdbx_strand_id
1 'polypeptide(L)'
;MKKLKQLETIPTGLQHFLKEYPPEKRDKRDWDAFKNEEHEIYSELTQALIKIQHGLCAYCEINLTENDRQIEHFHPKSDIPHENDWMFEITNLFAACKGGTQTNLFGTKSRYPDPTRCLSPIKKNRSCGEAKDDNVMDDEIIKPSDLPVSPPLFSITRRPSSGVVKPSDKLGALKVNKNACLQAGIDPNKVKATIETFNLNCDRLCLARKTVLEKLEEDFELELANLGENPSDQQVKSLLDKMAKYNLAVNRNGTLPAFFTTIRVFFLPQAESVLAQSPQNWI
;
A
#
# COMPACT_ATOMS: atom_id res chain seq x y z
N MET A 1 3.02 0.16 -5.77
CA MET A 1 2.37 1.04 -4.79
C MET A 1 1.85 2.25 -5.53
N LYS A 2 0.61 2.67 -5.25
CA LYS A 2 0.06 3.93 -5.76
C LYS A 2 0.69 5.13 -5.05
N LYS A 3 0.71 6.29 -5.71
CA LYS A 3 0.97 7.57 -5.05
C LYS A 3 -0.06 7.81 -3.96
N LEU A 4 0.36 8.30 -2.79
CA LEU A 4 -0.55 8.72 -1.72
C LEU A 4 -0.59 10.24 -1.62
N LYS A 5 -1.75 10.79 -1.27
CA LYS A 5 -1.84 12.16 -0.76
C LYS A 5 -1.38 12.24 0.69
N GLN A 6 -0.81 13.38 1.03
CA GLN A 6 -0.53 13.78 2.41
C GLN A 6 -1.66 14.67 2.91
N LEU A 7 -1.83 14.73 4.23
CA LEU A 7 -2.73 15.70 4.83
C LEU A 7 -2.27 17.12 4.49
N GLU A 8 -3.18 17.95 4.00
CA GLU A 8 -2.91 19.35 3.70
C GLU A 8 -3.02 20.25 4.94
N THR A 9 -3.75 19.77 5.96
CA THR A 9 -4.00 20.49 7.21
C THR A 9 -3.84 19.57 8.39
N ILE A 10 -3.26 20.08 9.48
CA ILE A 10 -3.16 19.38 10.76
C ILE A 10 -4.58 19.17 11.32
N PRO A 11 -4.98 17.94 11.70
CA PRO A 11 -6.26 17.69 12.36
C PRO A 11 -6.44 18.53 13.63
N THR A 12 -7.67 18.86 13.99
CA THR A 12 -7.95 19.85 15.05
C THR A 12 -7.43 19.38 16.39
N GLY A 13 -7.65 18.10 16.74
CA GLY A 13 -7.14 17.53 17.98
C GLY A 13 -5.60 17.59 18.05
N LEU A 14 -4.91 17.24 16.96
CA LEU A 14 -3.44 17.31 16.92
C LEU A 14 -2.95 18.75 17.04
N GLN A 15 -3.63 19.71 16.40
CA GLN A 15 -3.28 21.12 16.53
C GLN A 15 -3.41 21.64 17.96
N HIS A 16 -4.45 21.22 18.70
CA HIS A 16 -4.62 21.58 20.11
C HIS A 16 -3.54 20.93 20.97
N PHE A 17 -3.30 19.64 20.79
CA PHE A 17 -2.24 18.91 21.50
C PHE A 17 -0.87 19.58 21.33
N LEU A 18 -0.49 19.95 20.10
CA LEU A 18 0.79 20.60 19.81
C LEU A 18 0.95 21.99 20.45
N LYS A 19 -0.15 22.70 20.73
CA LYS A 19 -0.12 23.98 21.44
C LYS A 19 0.10 23.80 22.94
N GLU A 20 -0.47 22.75 23.53
CA GLU A 20 -0.34 22.42 24.95
C GLU A 20 1.00 21.72 25.26
N TYR A 21 1.53 20.96 24.29
CA TYR A 21 2.75 20.17 24.41
C TYR A 21 3.78 20.56 23.31
N PRO A 22 4.51 21.67 23.48
CA PRO A 22 5.46 22.18 22.49
C PRO A 22 6.68 21.25 22.29
N PRO A 23 7.33 21.30 21.12
CA PRO A 23 8.35 20.32 20.69
C PRO A 23 9.69 20.37 21.44
N GLU A 24 9.94 21.41 22.23
CA GLU A 24 11.27 21.73 22.81
C GLU A 24 11.79 20.70 23.84
N LYS A 25 11.05 19.61 24.12
CA LYS A 25 11.40 18.60 25.13
C LYS A 25 11.13 17.15 24.71
N ARG A 26 11.04 16.87 23.41
CA ARG A 26 10.55 15.56 23.00
C ARG A 26 11.55 14.42 23.13
N ASP A 27 11.03 13.27 23.55
CA ASP A 27 11.71 11.99 23.49
C ASP A 27 10.78 10.88 22.97
N LYS A 28 11.36 9.70 22.69
CA LYS A 28 10.63 8.57 22.09
C LYS A 28 9.35 8.18 22.85
N ARG A 29 9.34 8.36 24.18
CA ARG A 29 8.21 8.00 25.05
C ARG A 29 7.00 8.91 24.84
N ASP A 30 7.19 10.11 24.31
CA ASP A 30 6.07 11.04 24.08
C ASP A 30 5.11 10.53 23.01
N TRP A 31 5.61 9.77 22.03
CA TRP A 31 4.73 9.09 21.07
C TRP A 31 3.89 8.00 21.74
N ASP A 32 4.50 7.23 22.64
CA ASP A 32 3.78 6.19 23.37
C ASP A 32 2.78 6.81 24.35
N ALA A 33 3.12 7.91 25.01
CA ALA A 33 2.21 8.70 25.84
C ALA A 33 1.05 9.24 25.00
N PHE A 34 1.32 9.93 23.88
CA PHE A 34 0.29 10.41 22.96
C PHE A 34 -0.65 9.30 22.51
N LYS A 35 -0.11 8.16 22.09
CA LYS A 35 -0.93 7.04 21.61
C LYS A 35 -1.82 6.43 22.70
N ASN A 36 -1.33 6.38 23.95
CA ASN A 36 -2.03 5.70 25.05
C ASN A 36 -2.94 6.63 25.86
N GLU A 37 -2.56 7.91 25.99
CA GLU A 37 -3.22 8.91 26.82
C GLU A 37 -4.17 9.79 25.98
N GLU A 38 -3.77 10.14 24.75
CA GLU A 38 -4.55 10.99 23.82
C GLU A 38 -5.31 10.15 22.78
N HIS A 39 -5.99 9.09 23.23
CA HIS A 39 -6.60 8.09 22.33
C HIS A 39 -7.58 8.69 21.30
N GLU A 40 -8.36 9.70 21.69
CA GLU A 40 -9.30 10.36 20.78
C GLU A 40 -8.57 11.11 19.66
N ILE A 41 -7.51 11.84 20.01
CA ILE A 41 -6.69 12.61 19.06
C ILE A 41 -5.92 11.66 18.14
N TYR A 42 -5.33 10.60 18.69
CA TYR A 42 -4.67 9.55 17.93
C TYR A 42 -5.65 8.87 16.95
N SER A 43 -6.88 8.60 17.39
CA SER A 43 -7.92 8.02 16.55
C SER A 43 -8.36 8.97 15.42
N GLU A 44 -8.57 10.26 15.71
CA GLU A 44 -8.88 11.30 14.72
C GLU A 44 -7.79 11.35 13.64
N LEU A 45 -6.53 11.47 14.05
CA LEU A 45 -5.38 11.51 13.13
C LEU A 45 -5.30 10.24 12.29
N THR A 46 -5.46 9.06 12.92
CA THR A 46 -5.47 7.78 12.22
C THR A 46 -6.61 7.72 11.19
N GLN A 47 -7.82 8.18 11.52
CA GLN A 47 -8.94 8.21 10.56
C GLN A 47 -8.69 9.17 9.41
N ALA A 48 -8.11 10.35 9.68
CA ALA A 48 -7.77 11.31 8.65
C ALA A 48 -6.78 10.71 7.63
N LEU A 49 -5.72 10.05 8.13
CA LEU A 49 -4.74 9.35 7.30
C LEU A 49 -5.36 8.17 6.52
N ILE A 50 -6.21 7.37 7.15
CA ILE A 50 -6.92 6.27 6.47
C ILE A 50 -7.81 6.79 5.35
N LYS A 51 -8.55 7.88 5.61
CA LYS A 51 -9.47 8.48 4.64
C LYS A 51 -8.71 9.00 3.43
N ILE A 52 -7.64 9.76 3.64
CA ILE A 52 -6.85 10.33 2.54
C ILE A 52 -6.09 9.27 1.73
N GLN A 53 -5.80 8.11 2.33
CA GLN A 53 -5.21 6.94 1.67
C GLN A 53 -6.25 5.95 1.11
N HIS A 54 -7.54 6.30 1.12
CA HIS A 54 -8.63 5.45 0.65
C HIS A 54 -8.70 4.07 1.33
N GLY A 55 -8.41 4.01 2.63
CA GLY A 55 -8.54 2.79 3.42
C GLY A 55 -7.42 1.76 3.23
N LEU A 56 -6.36 2.09 2.50
CA LEU A 56 -5.26 1.17 2.20
C LEU A 56 -4.02 1.46 3.05
N CYS A 57 -3.32 0.38 3.41
CA CYS A 57 -1.96 0.48 3.96
C CYS A 57 -1.06 1.19 2.96
N ALA A 58 -0.28 2.15 3.44
CA ALA A 58 0.60 2.99 2.62
C ALA A 58 1.62 2.21 1.78
N TYR A 59 1.95 0.97 2.18
CA TYR A 59 2.98 0.16 1.54
C TYR A 59 2.40 -1.08 0.85
N CYS A 60 1.82 -2.01 1.60
CA CYS A 60 1.37 -3.28 1.02
C CYS A 60 -0.02 -3.22 0.38
N GLU A 61 -0.74 -2.10 0.53
CA GLU A 61 -2.08 -1.87 -0.03
C GLU A 61 -3.16 -2.86 0.44
N ILE A 62 -2.96 -3.58 1.55
CA ILE A 62 -4.06 -4.29 2.20
C ILE A 62 -5.04 -3.28 2.82
N ASN A 63 -6.33 -3.63 2.91
CA ASN A 63 -7.29 -2.80 3.64
C ASN A 63 -6.88 -2.68 5.12
N LEU A 64 -6.93 -1.46 5.64
CA LEU A 64 -6.73 -1.17 7.05
C LEU A 64 -8.02 -1.48 7.80
N THR A 65 -7.88 -2.12 8.96
CA THR A 65 -9.00 -2.42 9.85
C THR A 65 -8.70 -1.83 11.23
N GLU A 66 -9.71 -1.79 12.10
CA GLU A 66 -9.54 -1.32 13.47
C GLU A 66 -8.41 -2.06 14.22
N ASN A 67 -8.31 -3.38 13.98
CA ASN A 67 -7.34 -4.24 14.65
C ASN A 67 -5.96 -4.29 13.96
N ASP A 68 -5.89 -3.91 12.68
CA ASP A 68 -4.69 -3.97 11.85
C ASP A 68 -4.41 -2.63 11.17
N ARG A 69 -4.11 -1.64 12.00
CA ARG A 69 -3.69 -0.30 11.60
C ARG A 69 -2.73 0.32 12.62
N GLN A 70 -1.87 1.20 12.15
CA GLN A 70 -1.03 2.09 12.96
C GLN A 70 -0.66 3.33 12.13
N ILE A 71 -0.21 4.38 12.81
CA ILE A 71 0.47 5.49 12.17
C ILE A 71 1.94 5.09 12.02
N GLU A 72 2.43 5.13 10.79
CA GLU A 72 3.82 4.92 10.41
C GLU A 72 4.49 6.25 10.11
N HIS A 73 5.71 6.40 10.60
CA HIS A 73 6.60 7.51 10.28
C HIS A 73 7.52 7.11 9.12
N PHE A 74 7.56 7.90 8.05
CA PHE A 74 8.51 7.65 6.95
C PHE A 74 9.95 7.87 7.43
N HIS A 75 10.26 9.09 7.87
CA HIS A 75 11.45 9.40 8.65
C HIS A 75 11.20 9.01 10.12
N PRO A 76 12.09 8.24 10.77
CA PRO A 76 11.82 7.70 12.10
C PRO A 76 11.67 8.79 13.17
N LYS A 77 10.61 8.69 13.99
CA LYS A 77 10.36 9.58 15.14
C LYS A 77 11.47 9.58 16.21
N SER A 78 12.39 8.62 16.16
CA SER A 78 13.55 8.54 17.07
C SER A 78 14.73 9.39 16.63
N ASP A 79 14.75 9.83 15.37
CA ASP A 79 15.68 10.87 14.92
C ASP A 79 15.06 12.20 15.30
N ILE A 80 15.57 12.83 16.37
CA ILE A 80 15.00 14.03 16.98
C ILE A 80 16.01 15.18 16.77
N PRO A 81 16.11 15.75 15.55
CA PRO A 81 16.83 16.99 15.35
C PRO A 81 16.05 18.14 16.00
N HIS A 82 16.76 19.17 16.45
CA HIS A 82 16.13 20.36 17.04
C HIS A 82 15.22 21.14 16.07
N GLU A 83 15.39 20.94 14.76
CA GLU A 83 14.75 21.75 13.71
C GLU A 83 13.43 21.17 13.22
N ASN A 84 13.26 19.85 13.24
CA ASN A 84 12.11 19.15 12.67
C ASN A 84 11.52 18.17 13.66
N ASP A 85 10.22 18.32 13.90
CA ASP A 85 9.47 17.43 14.72
C ASP A 85 8.87 16.28 13.88
N TRP A 86 9.72 15.30 13.54
CA TRP A 86 9.29 14.15 12.73
C TRP A 86 8.18 13.32 13.36
N MET A 87 7.96 13.43 14.67
CA MET A 87 6.95 12.68 15.40
C MET A 87 5.53 13.10 15.04
N PHE A 88 5.27 14.40 14.84
CA PHE A 88 3.95 14.93 14.47
C PHE A 88 3.93 15.75 13.18
N GLU A 89 5.04 15.80 12.44
CA GLU A 89 5.08 16.34 11.08
C GLU A 89 4.12 15.54 10.17
N ILE A 90 2.96 16.10 9.85
CA ILE A 90 1.87 15.40 9.14
C ILE A 90 2.28 14.92 7.75
N THR A 91 3.26 15.58 7.12
CA THR A 91 3.82 15.13 5.84
C THR A 91 4.71 13.90 6.01
N ASN A 92 5.11 13.56 7.22
CA ASN A 92 5.89 12.36 7.56
C ASN A 92 5.03 11.15 7.98
N LEU A 93 3.73 11.36 8.21
CA LEU A 93 2.83 10.34 8.76
C LEU A 93 2.00 9.65 7.69
N PHE A 94 1.87 8.33 7.81
CA PHE A 94 1.06 7.49 6.94
C PHE A 94 0.27 6.46 7.74
N ALA A 95 -0.92 6.07 7.30
CA ALA A 95 -1.61 4.92 7.86
C ALA A 95 -1.04 3.62 7.26
N ALA A 96 -0.59 2.70 8.10
CA ALA A 96 -0.04 1.41 7.69
C ALA A 96 -0.67 0.25 8.46
N CYS A 97 -0.59 -0.97 7.93
CA CYS A 97 -0.96 -2.16 8.70
C CYS A 97 0.14 -2.50 9.71
N LYS A 98 -0.15 -3.40 10.65
CA LYS A 98 0.83 -3.89 11.63
C LYS A 98 1.72 -4.99 11.06
N GLY A 99 1.98 -4.95 9.76
CA GLY A 99 3.07 -5.66 9.10
C GLY A 99 3.08 -7.18 9.12
N GLY A 100 2.11 -7.88 9.69
CA GLY A 100 2.17 -9.34 9.86
C GLY A 100 2.28 -9.84 11.31
N THR A 101 2.19 -8.94 12.31
CA THR A 101 2.54 -9.27 13.70
C THR A 101 1.35 -9.52 14.62
N GLN A 102 0.11 -9.35 14.14
CA GLN A 102 -1.11 -9.56 14.91
C GLN A 102 -1.47 -11.07 15.04
N THR A 103 -0.57 -11.84 15.64
CA THR A 103 -0.67 -13.31 15.78
C THR A 103 -1.87 -13.76 16.61
N ASN A 104 -2.23 -13.00 17.65
CA ASN A 104 -3.36 -13.31 18.52
C ASN A 104 -4.72 -13.24 17.80
N LEU A 105 -4.81 -12.42 16.75
CA LEU A 105 -6.05 -12.20 16.00
C LEU A 105 -6.10 -12.92 14.66
N PHE A 106 -4.99 -12.95 13.93
CA PHE A 106 -4.92 -13.50 12.56
C PHE A 106 -3.99 -14.70 12.42
N GLY A 107 -3.27 -15.09 13.47
CA GLY A 107 -2.39 -16.26 13.45
C GLY A 107 -3.18 -17.56 13.28
N THR A 108 -2.51 -18.63 12.87
CA THR A 108 -3.15 -19.92 12.57
C THR A 108 -3.88 -20.56 13.76
N LYS A 109 -3.53 -20.17 15.00
CA LYS A 109 -4.17 -20.62 16.24
C LYS A 109 -5.17 -19.61 16.82
N SER A 110 -5.44 -18.51 16.11
CA SER A 110 -6.37 -17.47 16.55
C SER A 110 -7.83 -17.83 16.23
N ARG A 111 -8.77 -17.02 16.72
CA ARG A 111 -10.19 -17.15 16.38
C ARG A 111 -10.51 -16.76 14.93
N TYR A 112 -9.68 -15.92 14.30
CA TYR A 112 -9.94 -15.37 12.97
C TYR A 112 -8.67 -15.47 12.09
N PRO A 113 -8.18 -16.69 11.82
CA PRO A 113 -6.95 -16.86 11.06
C PRO A 113 -7.09 -16.22 9.67
N ASP A 114 -6.16 -15.33 9.35
CA ASP A 114 -6.12 -14.66 8.05
C ASP A 114 -4.67 -14.70 7.54
N PRO A 115 -4.36 -15.61 6.61
CA PRO A 115 -3.01 -15.75 6.09
C PRO A 115 -2.54 -14.51 5.33
N THR A 116 -3.45 -13.64 4.86
CA THR A 116 -3.12 -12.36 4.22
C THR A 116 -2.68 -11.30 5.22
N ARG A 117 -2.98 -11.47 6.51
CA ARG A 117 -2.57 -10.57 7.61
C ARG A 117 -1.53 -11.16 8.54
N CYS A 118 -1.39 -12.48 8.62
CA CYS A 118 -0.39 -13.13 9.47
C CYS A 118 -0.03 -14.53 8.93
N LEU A 119 1.25 -14.76 8.65
CA LEU A 119 1.73 -16.06 8.15
C LEU A 119 3.02 -16.47 8.87
N SER A 120 3.05 -17.71 9.37
CA SER A 120 4.26 -18.27 9.98
C SER A 120 5.28 -18.69 8.90
N PRO A 121 6.60 -18.58 9.17
CA PRO A 121 7.20 -18.01 10.37
C PRO A 121 7.12 -16.47 10.36
N ILE A 122 6.69 -15.89 11.48
CA ILE A 122 6.38 -14.45 11.60
C ILE A 122 7.55 -13.57 11.17
N LYS A 123 8.78 -13.88 11.64
CA LYS A 123 9.97 -13.10 11.30
C LYS A 123 10.20 -12.96 9.79
N LYS A 124 9.86 -13.98 8.98
CA LYS A 124 10.01 -13.92 7.52
C LYS A 124 8.86 -13.19 6.81
N ASN A 125 7.72 -13.03 7.48
CA ASN A 125 6.51 -12.42 6.94
C ASN A 125 6.15 -11.06 7.55
N ARG A 126 7.02 -10.49 8.41
CA ARG A 126 7.00 -9.08 8.80
C ARG A 126 7.27 -8.21 7.57
N SER A 127 6.56 -7.11 7.43
CA SER A 127 6.58 -6.21 6.27
C SER A 127 6.13 -4.81 6.68
N CYS A 128 6.15 -3.85 5.76
CA CYS A 128 5.76 -2.47 6.01
C CYS A 128 6.61 -1.89 7.16
N GLY A 129 6.05 -1.03 8.01
CA GLY A 129 6.80 -0.42 9.14
C GLY A 129 7.52 -1.41 10.03
N GLU A 130 6.91 -2.58 10.28
CA GLU A 130 7.51 -3.65 11.10
C GLU A 130 8.80 -4.26 10.52
N ALA A 131 9.04 -4.09 9.21
CA ALA A 131 10.26 -4.52 8.54
C ALA A 131 11.29 -3.37 8.38
N LYS A 132 10.82 -2.13 8.20
CA LYS A 132 11.69 -0.95 8.09
C LYS A 132 12.44 -0.66 9.39
N ASP A 133 11.76 -0.81 10.54
CA ASP A 133 12.28 -0.43 11.85
C ASP A 133 12.61 1.09 11.94
N ASP A 134 13.34 1.51 12.98
CA ASP A 134 13.71 2.91 13.23
C ASP A 134 14.88 3.43 12.34
N ASN A 135 15.11 2.86 11.16
CA ASN A 135 16.17 3.30 10.24
C ASN A 135 15.78 4.59 9.49
N VAL A 136 16.71 5.54 9.40
CA VAL A 136 16.63 6.69 8.48
C VAL A 136 16.98 6.18 7.08
N MET A 137 16.06 6.35 6.12
CA MET A 137 16.21 5.79 4.77
C MET A 137 15.76 6.75 3.66
N ASP A 138 15.68 8.04 3.97
CA ASP A 138 15.03 9.07 3.16
C ASP A 138 15.64 9.17 1.75
N ASP A 139 16.94 8.89 1.62
CA ASP A 139 17.66 8.92 0.35
C ASP A 139 17.66 7.57 -0.38
N GLU A 140 17.40 6.46 0.30
CA GLU A 140 17.48 5.11 -0.25
C GLU A 140 16.14 4.57 -0.77
N ILE A 141 15.03 4.97 -0.14
CA ILE A 141 13.69 4.48 -0.49
C ILE A 141 12.80 5.61 -1.01
N ILE A 142 11.66 5.24 -1.58
CA ILE A 142 10.68 6.20 -2.10
C ILE A 142 9.61 6.43 -1.05
N LYS A 143 9.42 7.68 -0.65
CA LYS A 143 8.29 8.10 0.18
C LYS A 143 6.97 7.84 -0.56
N PRO A 144 5.94 7.27 0.07
CA PRO A 144 4.67 6.95 -0.61
C PRO A 144 4.02 8.15 -1.33
N SER A 145 4.22 9.37 -0.81
CA SER A 145 3.75 10.62 -1.42
C SER A 145 4.55 11.07 -2.62
N ASP A 146 5.80 10.61 -2.79
CA ASP A 146 6.69 11.02 -3.87
C ASP A 146 6.61 10.09 -5.08
N LEU A 147 5.89 8.97 -4.94
CA LEU A 147 5.55 8.10 -6.07
C LEU A 147 4.83 8.90 -7.17
N PRO A 148 5.10 8.61 -8.45
CA PRO A 148 4.40 9.24 -9.55
C PRO A 148 2.98 8.68 -9.66
N VAL A 149 2.07 9.51 -10.17
CA VAL A 149 0.72 9.06 -10.56
C VAL A 149 0.82 8.06 -11.71
N SER A 150 1.59 8.41 -12.74
CA SER A 150 1.91 7.58 -13.90
C SER A 150 3.32 7.97 -14.39
N PRO A 151 4.13 7.05 -14.94
CA PRO A 151 3.85 5.62 -15.15
C PRO A 151 3.96 4.78 -13.86
N PRO A 152 3.36 3.56 -13.81
CA PRO A 152 3.48 2.67 -12.67
C PRO A 152 4.89 2.08 -12.55
N LEU A 153 5.60 2.45 -11.47
CA LEU A 153 6.98 2.01 -11.21
C LEU A 153 7.12 0.52 -10.88
N PHE A 154 6.01 -0.12 -10.53
CA PHE A 154 5.98 -1.52 -10.10
C PHE A 154 5.31 -2.38 -11.16
N SER A 155 5.90 -3.53 -11.43
CA SER A 155 5.25 -4.64 -12.14
C SER A 155 5.09 -5.83 -11.19
N ILE A 156 4.43 -6.90 -11.63
CA ILE A 156 4.20 -8.08 -10.80
C ILE A 156 4.54 -9.33 -11.58
N THR A 157 5.11 -10.31 -10.88
CA THR A 157 5.30 -11.66 -11.42
C THR A 157 3.95 -12.35 -11.58
N ARG A 158 3.55 -12.53 -12.84
CA ARG A 158 2.33 -13.24 -13.24
C ARG A 158 2.66 -14.64 -13.73
N ARG A 159 1.64 -15.48 -13.84
CA ARG A 159 1.76 -16.77 -14.51
C ARG A 159 2.16 -16.51 -15.98
N PRO A 160 3.15 -17.22 -16.53
CA PRO A 160 3.47 -17.09 -17.95
C PRO A 160 2.31 -17.60 -18.81
N SER A 161 2.01 -16.91 -19.91
CA SER A 161 0.94 -17.28 -20.85
C SER A 161 1.17 -18.63 -21.54
N SER A 162 2.45 -19.04 -21.64
CA SER A 162 2.85 -20.34 -22.15
C SER A 162 4.02 -20.86 -21.31
N GLY A 163 3.85 -22.01 -20.67
CA GLY A 163 4.90 -22.69 -19.92
C GLY A 163 4.49 -23.14 -18.52
N VAL A 164 5.35 -23.97 -17.93
CA VAL A 164 5.17 -24.49 -16.57
C VAL A 164 5.65 -23.44 -15.57
N VAL A 165 4.84 -23.12 -14.57
CA VAL A 165 5.25 -22.32 -13.41
C VAL A 165 6.39 -23.05 -12.72
N LYS A 166 7.59 -22.45 -12.71
CA LYS A 166 8.73 -23.04 -12.01
C LYS A 166 8.56 -22.82 -10.50
N PRO A 167 9.05 -23.72 -9.65
CA PRO A 167 9.07 -23.50 -8.20
C PRO A 167 9.78 -22.20 -7.79
N SER A 168 10.70 -21.69 -8.61
CA SER A 168 11.38 -20.41 -8.41
C SER A 168 10.52 -19.18 -8.73
N ASP A 169 9.40 -19.35 -9.41
CA ASP A 169 8.54 -18.23 -9.83
C ASP A 169 7.71 -17.76 -8.64
N LYS A 170 8.17 -16.69 -8.00
CA LYS A 170 7.44 -16.05 -6.91
C LYS A 170 6.25 -15.24 -7.44
N LEU A 171 5.18 -15.93 -7.82
CA LEU A 171 3.94 -15.32 -8.30
C LEU A 171 3.42 -14.28 -7.29
N GLY A 172 2.89 -13.17 -7.80
CA GLY A 172 2.46 -12.04 -6.96
C GLY A 172 3.61 -11.20 -6.36
N ALA A 173 4.88 -11.53 -6.63
CA ALA A 173 6.00 -10.66 -6.24
C ALA A 173 6.04 -9.38 -7.09
N LEU A 174 6.16 -8.24 -6.42
CA LEU A 174 6.49 -6.95 -7.02
C LEU A 174 7.87 -7.00 -7.68
N LYS A 175 7.99 -6.33 -8.81
CA LYS A 175 9.22 -6.14 -9.57
C LYS A 175 9.36 -4.67 -9.94
N VAL A 176 10.60 -4.24 -10.18
CA VAL A 176 10.87 -2.90 -10.68
C VAL A 176 10.51 -2.83 -12.17
N ASN A 177 9.66 -1.89 -12.54
CA ASN A 177 9.42 -1.55 -13.94
C ASN A 177 10.47 -0.52 -14.39
N LYS A 178 11.65 -1.00 -14.82
CA LYS A 178 12.78 -0.15 -15.19
C LYS A 178 12.44 0.91 -16.22
N ASN A 179 11.62 0.58 -17.22
CA ASN A 179 11.22 1.52 -18.25
C ASN A 179 10.37 2.66 -17.67
N ALA A 180 9.40 2.34 -16.81
CA ALA A 180 8.60 3.35 -16.11
C ALA A 180 9.45 4.21 -15.16
N CYS A 181 10.45 3.62 -14.50
CA CYS A 181 11.39 4.35 -13.64
C CYS A 181 12.18 5.39 -14.44
N LEU A 182 12.77 4.98 -15.58
CA LEU A 182 13.50 5.86 -16.47
C LEU A 182 12.61 6.99 -17.02
N GLN A 183 11.38 6.66 -17.43
CA GLN A 183 10.40 7.65 -17.88
C GLN A 183 10.01 8.67 -16.79
N ALA A 184 9.93 8.23 -15.53
CA ALA A 184 9.60 9.09 -14.39
C ALA A 184 10.83 9.83 -13.81
N GLY A 185 12.04 9.60 -14.32
CA GLY A 185 13.27 10.16 -13.75
C GLY A 185 13.61 9.60 -12.35
N ILE A 186 13.13 8.41 -12.03
CA ILE A 186 13.33 7.77 -10.73
C ILE A 186 14.37 6.65 -10.86
N ASP A 187 15.35 6.62 -9.96
CA ASP A 187 16.34 5.54 -9.92
C ASP A 187 15.65 4.18 -9.64
N PRO A 188 15.75 3.19 -10.56
CA PRO A 188 15.26 1.83 -10.33
C PRO A 188 15.76 1.19 -9.03
N ASN A 189 16.94 1.57 -8.53
CA ASN A 189 17.49 1.05 -7.28
C ASN A 189 16.69 1.52 -6.06
N LYS A 190 16.16 2.76 -6.05
CA LYS A 190 15.28 3.22 -4.96
C LYS A 190 13.97 2.42 -4.93
N VAL A 191 13.40 2.09 -6.09
CA VAL A 191 12.21 1.23 -6.18
C VAL A 191 12.51 -0.18 -5.64
N LYS A 192 13.67 -0.73 -6.01
CA LYS A 192 14.14 -2.03 -5.51
C LYS A 192 14.32 -2.01 -3.98
N ALA A 193 15.06 -1.03 -3.48
CA ALA A 193 15.30 -0.84 -2.05
C ALA A 193 13.98 -0.70 -1.29
N THR A 194 13.01 0.05 -1.82
CA THR A 194 11.67 0.18 -1.24
C THR A 194 10.97 -1.19 -1.10
N ILE A 195 11.05 -2.05 -2.12
CA ILE A 195 10.47 -3.41 -2.05
C ILE A 195 11.16 -4.25 -0.96
N GLU A 196 12.48 -4.14 -0.85
CA GLU A 196 13.32 -4.93 0.06
C GLU A 196 13.19 -4.47 1.51
N THR A 197 13.35 -3.17 1.79
CA THR A 197 13.22 -2.55 3.12
C THR A 197 11.89 -2.88 3.77
N PHE A 198 10.79 -2.70 3.05
CA PHE A 198 9.45 -2.97 3.58
C PHE A 198 9.06 -4.45 3.46
N ASN A 199 9.96 -5.32 3.00
CA ASN A 199 9.73 -6.75 2.74
C ASN A 199 8.39 -6.99 2.00
N LEU A 200 8.13 -6.20 0.96
CA LEU A 200 6.84 -6.20 0.24
C LEU A 200 6.62 -7.48 -0.57
N ASN A 201 7.65 -8.31 -0.70
CA ASN A 201 7.61 -9.61 -1.34
C ASN A 201 7.73 -10.76 -0.33
N CYS A 202 7.36 -10.56 0.93
CA CYS A 202 7.19 -11.69 1.84
C CYS A 202 6.11 -12.65 1.33
N ASP A 203 6.16 -13.91 1.75
CA ASP A 203 5.33 -14.99 1.17
C ASP A 203 3.85 -14.70 1.33
N ARG A 204 3.45 -14.14 2.47
CA ARG A 204 2.09 -13.66 2.72
C ARG A 204 1.59 -12.67 1.67
N LEU A 205 2.37 -11.63 1.37
CA LEU A 205 1.95 -10.59 0.44
C LEU A 205 2.00 -11.09 -1.01
N CYS A 206 2.97 -11.92 -1.36
CA CYS A 206 3.00 -12.59 -2.66
C CYS A 206 1.77 -13.49 -2.87
N LEU A 207 1.40 -14.29 -1.87
CA LEU A 207 0.21 -15.13 -1.92
C LEU A 207 -1.06 -14.29 -2.05
N ALA A 208 -1.20 -13.22 -1.25
CA ALA A 208 -2.37 -12.35 -1.32
C ALA A 208 -2.51 -11.69 -2.71
N ARG A 209 -1.41 -11.16 -3.28
CA ARG A 209 -1.44 -10.61 -4.65
C ARG A 209 -1.70 -11.69 -5.71
N LYS A 210 -1.17 -12.90 -5.52
CA LYS A 210 -1.46 -14.05 -6.39
C LYS A 210 -2.96 -14.36 -6.40
N THR A 211 -3.60 -14.42 -5.24
CA THR A 211 -5.05 -14.67 -5.15
C THR A 211 -5.86 -13.58 -5.86
N VAL A 212 -5.46 -12.31 -5.75
CA VAL A 212 -6.09 -11.22 -6.51
C VAL A 212 -5.92 -11.43 -8.01
N LEU A 213 -4.72 -11.78 -8.48
CA LEU A 213 -4.48 -12.04 -9.90
C LEU A 213 -5.30 -13.21 -10.42
N GLU A 214 -5.31 -14.35 -9.72
CA GLU A 214 -6.07 -15.54 -10.12
C GLU A 214 -7.56 -15.22 -10.22
N LYS A 215 -8.11 -14.44 -9.27
CA LYS A 215 -9.51 -14.00 -9.34
C LYS A 215 -9.80 -13.11 -10.55
N LEU A 216 -8.91 -12.16 -10.86
CA LEU A 216 -9.06 -11.31 -12.04
C LEU A 216 -8.94 -12.09 -13.35
N GLU A 217 -8.08 -13.11 -13.39
CA GLU A 217 -7.92 -14.03 -14.53
C GLU A 217 -9.20 -14.85 -14.73
N GLU A 218 -9.74 -15.46 -13.67
CA GLU A 218 -11.01 -16.19 -13.69
C GLU A 218 -12.19 -15.30 -14.15
N ASP A 219 -12.31 -14.09 -13.61
CA ASP A 219 -13.38 -13.16 -14.00
C ASP A 219 -13.25 -12.71 -15.45
N PHE A 220 -12.02 -12.51 -15.93
CA PHE A 220 -11.77 -12.16 -17.33
C PHE A 220 -12.12 -13.31 -18.27
N GLU A 221 -11.75 -14.55 -17.94
CA GLU A 221 -12.08 -15.74 -18.73
C GLU A 221 -13.61 -15.94 -18.83
N LEU A 222 -14.34 -15.75 -17.73
CA LEU A 222 -15.80 -15.83 -17.72
C LEU A 222 -16.45 -14.76 -18.59
N GLU A 223 -16.03 -13.50 -18.45
CA GLU A 223 -16.59 -12.41 -19.27
C GLU A 223 -16.18 -12.54 -20.75
N LEU A 224 -14.98 -13.07 -21.04
CA LEU A 224 -14.53 -13.33 -22.40
C LEU A 224 -15.37 -14.42 -23.07
N ALA A 225 -15.70 -15.50 -22.34
CA ALA A 225 -16.59 -16.55 -22.83
C ALA A 225 -17.99 -16.04 -23.19
N ASN A 226 -18.49 -15.03 -22.46
CA ASN A 226 -19.78 -14.40 -22.74
C ASN A 226 -19.80 -13.59 -24.05
N LEU A 227 -18.64 -13.27 -24.64
CA LEU A 227 -18.56 -12.60 -25.95
C LEU A 227 -18.76 -13.57 -27.13
N GLY A 228 -18.81 -14.89 -26.88
CA GLY A 228 -18.95 -15.93 -27.89
C GLY A 228 -17.62 -16.39 -28.50
N GLU A 229 -17.70 -17.21 -29.55
CA GLU A 229 -16.51 -17.72 -30.24
C GLU A 229 -15.84 -16.63 -31.08
N ASN A 230 -14.52 -16.49 -30.94
CA ASN A 230 -13.68 -15.53 -31.68
C ASN A 230 -14.11 -14.05 -31.54
N PRO A 231 -14.12 -13.47 -30.33
CA PRO A 231 -14.39 -12.05 -30.15
C PRO A 231 -13.34 -11.21 -30.88
N SER A 232 -13.77 -10.12 -31.52
CA SER A 232 -12.85 -9.16 -32.13
C SER A 232 -12.00 -8.46 -31.08
N ASP A 233 -10.81 -7.99 -31.47
CA ASP A 233 -9.91 -7.21 -30.60
C ASP A 233 -10.61 -6.01 -29.96
N GLN A 234 -11.54 -5.37 -30.68
CA GLN A 234 -12.31 -4.24 -30.18
C GLN A 234 -13.28 -4.65 -29.08
N GLN A 235 -13.90 -5.83 -29.17
CA GLN A 235 -14.76 -6.36 -28.11
C GLN A 235 -13.94 -6.71 -26.87
N VAL A 236 -12.79 -7.38 -27.04
CA VAL A 236 -11.87 -7.72 -25.93
C VAL A 236 -11.36 -6.46 -25.24
N LYS A 237 -10.96 -5.44 -26.01
CA LYS A 237 -10.54 -4.15 -25.47
C LYS A 237 -11.66 -3.47 -24.68
N SER A 238 -12.87 -3.45 -25.22
CA SER A 238 -14.03 -2.84 -24.54
C SER A 238 -14.39 -3.57 -23.25
N LEU A 239 -14.22 -4.90 -23.23
CA LEU A 239 -14.37 -5.70 -22.02
C LEU A 239 -13.31 -5.33 -20.98
N LEU A 240 -12.03 -5.28 -21.35
CA LEU A 240 -10.94 -4.87 -20.46
C LEU A 240 -11.17 -3.45 -19.91
N ASP A 241 -11.62 -2.50 -20.74
CA ASP A 241 -11.98 -1.15 -20.29
C ASP A 241 -13.09 -1.17 -19.24
N LYS A 242 -14.15 -1.96 -19.47
CA LYS A 242 -15.25 -2.12 -18.51
C LYS A 242 -14.76 -2.74 -17.19
N MET A 243 -13.98 -3.80 -17.26
CA MET A 243 -13.44 -4.48 -16.08
C MET A 243 -12.46 -3.60 -15.32
N ALA A 244 -11.58 -2.87 -16.00
CA ALA A 244 -10.66 -1.93 -15.37
C ALA A 244 -11.42 -0.82 -14.63
N LYS A 245 -12.46 -0.23 -15.25
CA LYS A 245 -13.32 0.77 -14.61
C LYS A 245 -13.97 0.23 -13.34
N TYR A 246 -14.50 -0.98 -13.38
CA TYR A 246 -15.16 -1.59 -12.22
C TYR A 246 -14.17 -1.91 -11.10
N ASN A 247 -13.05 -2.57 -11.43
CA ASN A 247 -12.09 -3.05 -10.44
C ASN A 247 -11.16 -1.97 -9.89
N LEU A 248 -11.07 -0.80 -10.52
CA LEU A 248 -10.29 0.35 -10.01
C LEU A 248 -11.18 1.46 -9.43
N ALA A 249 -12.50 1.26 -9.41
CA ALA A 249 -13.42 2.24 -8.86
C ALA A 249 -13.23 2.43 -7.35
N VAL A 250 -13.43 3.67 -6.91
CA VAL A 250 -13.59 3.98 -5.49
C VAL A 250 -14.94 3.46 -5.03
N ASN A 251 -14.94 2.71 -3.93
CA ASN A 251 -16.15 2.21 -3.30
C ASN A 251 -17.01 3.36 -2.77
N ARG A 252 -18.30 3.09 -2.53
CA ARG A 252 -19.26 4.09 -2.02
C ARG A 252 -18.84 4.73 -0.69
N ASN A 253 -18.06 4.02 0.13
CA ASN A 253 -17.52 4.49 1.40
C ASN A 253 -16.18 5.24 1.25
N GLY A 254 -15.74 5.52 0.01
CA GLY A 254 -14.50 6.23 -0.28
C GLY A 254 -13.23 5.36 -0.29
N THR A 255 -13.34 4.04 -0.06
CA THR A 255 -12.17 3.16 -0.07
C THR A 255 -11.81 2.67 -1.46
N LEU A 256 -10.54 2.29 -1.65
CA LEU A 256 -10.08 1.57 -2.82
C LEU A 256 -10.01 0.05 -2.53
N PRO A 257 -10.05 -0.79 -3.58
CA PRO A 257 -9.85 -2.22 -3.41
C PRO A 257 -8.42 -2.53 -2.95
N ALA A 258 -8.27 -3.54 -2.10
CA ALA A 258 -6.96 -4.01 -1.64
C ALA A 258 -6.08 -4.42 -2.81
N PHE A 259 -4.77 -4.22 -2.65
CA PHE A 259 -3.75 -4.50 -3.65
C PHE A 259 -4.00 -3.75 -4.96
N PHE A 260 -4.39 -2.47 -4.85
CA PHE A 260 -4.70 -1.59 -5.96
C PHE A 260 -3.63 -1.59 -7.07
N THR A 261 -2.33 -1.59 -6.74
CA THR A 261 -1.25 -1.71 -7.72
C THR A 261 -1.34 -3.01 -8.51
N THR A 262 -1.71 -4.12 -7.86
CA THR A 262 -1.87 -5.41 -8.53
C THR A 262 -2.97 -5.37 -9.57
N ILE A 263 -4.12 -4.82 -9.18
CA ILE A 263 -5.27 -4.64 -10.07
C ILE A 263 -4.91 -3.71 -11.23
N ARG A 264 -4.26 -2.57 -10.93
CA ARG A 264 -3.78 -1.60 -11.94
C ARG A 264 -2.85 -2.25 -12.95
N VAL A 265 -1.87 -3.03 -12.49
CA VAL A 265 -0.90 -3.73 -13.36
C VAL A 265 -1.57 -4.81 -14.21
N PHE A 266 -2.57 -5.51 -13.67
CA PHE A 266 -3.32 -6.52 -14.42
C PHE A 266 -3.99 -5.94 -15.68
N PHE A 267 -4.61 -4.77 -15.53
CA PHE A 267 -5.38 -4.08 -16.57
C PHE A 267 -4.56 -3.09 -17.41
N LEU A 268 -3.22 -3.13 -17.39
CA LEU A 268 -2.44 -2.26 -18.29
C LEU A 268 -2.65 -2.65 -19.77
N PRO A 269 -2.77 -1.67 -20.69
CA PRO A 269 -2.72 -0.21 -20.48
C PRO A 269 -4.06 0.45 -20.13
N GLN A 270 -5.19 -0.27 -20.18
CA GLN A 270 -6.54 0.26 -19.96
C GLN A 270 -6.67 0.96 -18.60
N ALA A 271 -6.01 0.43 -17.56
CA ALA A 271 -5.94 1.04 -16.24
C ALA A 271 -5.47 2.51 -16.28
N GLU A 272 -4.43 2.83 -17.05
CA GLU A 272 -3.92 4.20 -17.13
C GLU A 272 -4.95 5.13 -17.78
N SER A 273 -5.67 4.65 -18.79
CA SER A 273 -6.73 5.41 -19.46
C SER A 273 -7.91 5.70 -18.53
N VAL A 274 -8.27 4.75 -17.67
CA VAL A 274 -9.33 4.90 -16.66
C VAL A 274 -8.89 5.87 -15.57
N LEU A 275 -7.70 5.67 -15.01
CA LEU A 275 -7.18 6.45 -13.89
C LEU A 275 -6.85 7.90 -14.27
N ALA A 276 -6.52 8.16 -15.53
CA ALA A 276 -6.28 9.52 -16.05
C ALA A 276 -7.57 10.37 -16.15
N GLN A 277 -8.75 9.76 -16.23
CA GLN A 277 -10.03 10.50 -16.33
C GLN A 277 -10.38 11.21 -15.02
N SER A 278 -10.05 10.59 -13.88
CA SER A 278 -10.32 11.15 -12.55
C SER A 278 -9.17 10.89 -11.57
N PRO A 279 -7.99 11.51 -11.76
CA PRO A 279 -6.81 11.25 -10.94
C PRO A 279 -7.06 11.46 -9.44
N GLN A 280 -7.83 12.48 -9.10
CA GLN A 280 -8.12 12.85 -7.71
C GLN A 280 -8.90 11.80 -6.92
N ASN A 281 -9.58 10.88 -7.60
CA ASN A 281 -10.43 9.88 -6.95
C ASN A 281 -9.62 8.73 -6.35
N TRP A 282 -8.41 8.47 -6.86
CA TRP A 282 -7.64 7.29 -6.45
C TRP A 282 -6.25 7.62 -5.91
N ILE A 283 -5.81 8.87 -5.98
CA ILE A 283 -4.55 9.34 -5.38
C ILE A 283 -4.80 9.73 -3.93
#